data_AF-A0A1V5LKA4-F1
#
_entry.id   AF-A0A1V5LKA4-F1
#
_cell.length_a   1.000
_cell.length_b   1.000
_cell.length_c   1.000
_cell.angle_alpha   90.00
_cell.angle_beta   90.00
_cell.angle_gamma   90.00
#
_symmetry.space_group_name_H-M   'P 1'
#
loop_
_entity.id
_entity.type
_entity.pdbx_description
1 polymer ?
#
loop_
_entity_poly.entity_id
_entity_poly.type
_entity_poly.pdbx_seq_one_letter_code
_entity_poly.pdbx_strand_id
1 'polypeptide(L)'
;MELKEYAVEDIDLELYAGEGRLEVPALVARLYGGNLGGRMVLDLAGGDLKKAAYGINLTFANVNSDLLLPKGTRDGKYGIINGNMDFQGIGLDPAAGIRLEGQAYITEIGPKVADNLLRSLDPQGVDSSIRTTRLLINRGFKPKLMTFVLRHGYLYPEIIFAQPWYFPMRLSGGKVELARIPLDMFLRSSGQGPAAR
;
A
#
# COMPACT_ATOMS: atom_id res chain seq x y z
N MET A 1 16.64 -19.40 -14.79
CA MET A 1 15.74 -19.08 -13.66
C MET A 1 16.14 -17.70 -13.18
N GLU A 2 15.51 -16.64 -13.70
CA GLU A 2 15.85 -15.26 -13.32
C GLU A 2 15.16 -14.92 -12.00
N LEU A 3 15.96 -14.69 -10.96
CA LEU A 3 15.48 -14.01 -9.76
C LEU A 3 15.04 -12.61 -10.17
N LYS A 4 13.80 -12.25 -9.84
CA LYS A 4 13.31 -10.87 -9.98
C LYS A 4 14.29 -9.94 -9.26
N GLU A 5 15.10 -9.18 -10.00
CA GLU A 5 15.90 -8.09 -9.44
C GLU A 5 14.93 -7.00 -8.98
N TYR A 6 14.59 -7.00 -7.69
CA TYR A 6 13.97 -5.86 -7.04
C TYR A 6 15.06 -4.81 -6.85
N ALA A 7 14.96 -3.68 -7.55
CA ALA A 7 15.96 -2.61 -7.48
C ALA A 7 15.74 -1.79 -6.20
N VAL A 8 16.37 -2.25 -5.13
CA VAL A 8 16.58 -1.49 -3.90
C VAL A 8 18.07 -1.18 -3.82
N GLU A 9 18.40 0.09 -3.69
CA GLU A 9 19.77 0.60 -3.69
C GLU A 9 19.93 1.56 -2.50
N ASP A 10 21.17 1.82 -2.09
CA ASP A 10 21.51 2.84 -1.09
C ASP A 10 20.66 2.76 0.19
N ILE A 11 20.60 1.57 0.80
CA ILE A 11 19.90 1.35 2.08
C ILE A 11 20.78 1.84 3.22
N ASP A 12 20.29 2.84 3.95
CA ASP A 12 20.86 3.33 5.20
C ASP A 12 19.81 3.16 6.31
N LEU A 13 20.21 2.51 7.41
CA LEU A 13 19.34 2.32 8.55
C LEU A 13 20.16 2.34 9.84
N GLU A 14 19.61 3.01 10.85
CA GLU A 14 20.05 2.88 12.23
C GLU A 14 19.14 1.87 12.93
N LEU A 15 19.71 0.91 13.67
CA LEU A 15 18.94 -0.08 14.43
C LEU A 15 19.36 -0.06 15.89
N TYR A 16 18.41 0.25 16.77
CA TYR A 16 18.52 0.06 18.20
C TYR A 16 17.79 -1.22 18.61
N ALA A 17 18.50 -2.12 19.28
CA ALA A 17 17.93 -3.36 19.78
C ALA A 17 18.29 -3.54 21.26
N GLY A 18 17.28 -3.66 22.12
CA GLY A 18 17.48 -3.82 23.56
C GLY A 18 16.16 -4.05 24.29
N GLU A 19 16.20 -4.83 25.37
CA GLU A 19 15.06 -5.03 26.28
C GLU A 19 13.77 -5.52 25.58
N GLY A 20 13.90 -6.31 24.50
CA GLY A 20 12.75 -6.78 23.73
C GLY A 20 12.15 -5.74 22.78
N ARG A 21 12.78 -4.58 22.63
CA ARG A 21 12.43 -3.54 21.67
C ARG A 21 13.44 -3.48 20.52
N LEU A 22 12.91 -3.35 19.31
CA LEU A 22 13.64 -3.01 18.09
C LEU A 22 13.14 -1.67 17.59
N GLU A 23 14.05 -0.76 17.30
CA GLU A 23 13.71 0.57 16.79
C GLU A 23 14.64 0.93 15.64
N VAL A 24 14.03 1.32 14.53
CA VAL A 24 14.69 1.92 13.38
C VAL A 24 14.20 3.36 13.33
N PRO A 25 14.89 4.33 13.96
CA PRO A 25 14.46 5.72 14.04
C PRO A 25 14.54 6.42 12.66
N ALA A 26 15.43 5.94 11.81
CA ALA A 26 15.71 6.45 10.49
C ALA A 26 16.04 5.26 9.57
N LEU A 27 15.23 5.13 8.53
CA LEU A 27 15.44 4.29 7.36
C LEU A 27 15.43 5.21 6.15
N VAL A 28 16.45 5.11 5.31
CA VAL A 28 16.50 5.74 3.99
C VAL A 28 16.90 4.69 2.98
N ALA A 29 16.18 4.61 1.86
CA ALA A 29 16.54 3.71 0.78
C ALA A 29 16.15 4.31 -0.57
N ARG A 30 16.85 3.91 -1.63
CA ARG A 30 16.37 4.13 -3.00
C ARG A 30 15.59 2.92 -3.46
N LEU A 31 14.36 3.18 -3.89
CA LEU A 31 13.42 2.15 -4.32
C LEU A 31 12.93 2.50 -5.72
N TYR A 32 13.29 1.69 -6.72
CA TYR A 32 12.82 1.87 -8.11
C TYR A 32 13.04 3.29 -8.66
N GLY A 33 14.23 3.85 -8.44
CA GLY A 33 14.59 5.21 -8.87
C GLY A 33 13.98 6.34 -8.04
N GLY A 34 13.15 6.02 -7.04
CA GLY A 34 12.62 6.95 -6.06
C GLY A 34 13.31 6.83 -4.71
N ASN A 35 12.89 7.66 -3.76
CA ASN A 35 13.36 7.64 -2.37
C ASN A 35 12.27 7.09 -1.45
N LEU A 36 12.70 6.28 -0.50
CA LEU A 36 11.93 5.79 0.62
C LEU A 36 12.59 6.31 1.90
N GLY A 37 11.78 6.83 2.81
CA GLY A 37 12.24 7.30 4.10
C GLY A 37 11.26 6.91 5.19
N GLY A 38 11.71 6.69 6.42
CA GLY A 38 10.78 6.46 7.51
C GLY A 38 11.40 5.92 8.78
N ARG A 39 10.54 5.34 9.62
CA ARG A 39 10.88 4.75 10.90
C ARG A 39 10.01 3.55 11.21
N MET A 40 10.55 2.64 12.00
CA MET A 40 9.85 1.45 12.47
C MET A 40 10.15 1.23 13.94
N VAL A 41 9.16 0.73 14.68
CA VAL A 41 9.34 0.31 16.06
C VAL A 41 8.61 -1.01 16.26
N LEU A 42 9.22 -1.90 17.04
CA LEU A 42 8.64 -3.15 17.49
C LEU A 42 8.99 -3.33 18.96
N ASP A 43 7.97 -3.55 19.78
CA ASP A 43 8.09 -3.96 21.16
C ASP A 43 7.54 -5.39 21.26
N LEU A 44 8.38 -6.34 21.65
CA LEU A 44 8.03 -7.76 21.78
C LEU A 44 7.25 -8.06 23.08
N ALA A 45 6.99 -7.05 23.92
CA ALA A 45 6.23 -7.17 25.16
C ALA A 45 6.75 -8.30 26.08
N GLY A 46 8.08 -8.40 26.22
CA GLY A 46 8.71 -9.46 27.01
C GLY A 46 8.52 -10.88 26.45
N GLY A 47 8.21 -11.01 25.15
CA GLY A 47 7.97 -12.29 24.47
C GLY A 47 6.48 -12.68 24.35
N ASP A 48 5.57 -11.91 24.96
CA ASP A 48 4.13 -12.11 24.79
C ASP A 48 3.67 -11.51 23.45
N LEU A 49 3.77 -12.32 22.39
CA LEU A 49 3.42 -11.88 21.02
C LEU A 49 1.98 -11.39 20.87
N LYS A 50 1.06 -11.72 21.79
CA LYS A 50 -0.32 -11.19 21.76
C LYS A 50 -0.39 -9.72 22.18
N LYS A 51 0.61 -9.27 22.94
CA LYS A 51 0.75 -7.89 23.42
C LYS A 51 1.83 -7.11 22.71
N ALA A 52 2.64 -7.77 21.87
CA ALA A 52 3.66 -7.11 21.07
C ALA A 52 3.04 -5.95 20.28
N ALA A 53 3.69 -4.79 20.30
CA ALA A 53 3.23 -3.59 19.65
C ALA A 53 4.21 -3.20 18.55
N TYR A 54 3.71 -2.70 17.43
CA TYR A 54 4.55 -2.27 16.33
C TYR A 54 4.03 -0.98 15.71
N GLY A 55 4.93 -0.20 15.14
CA GLY A 55 4.64 1.05 14.45
C GLY A 55 5.52 1.18 13.22
N ILE A 56 4.94 1.64 12.12
CA ILE A 56 5.62 1.84 10.84
C ILE A 56 5.16 3.18 10.29
N ASN A 57 6.10 4.06 10.03
CA ASN A 57 5.86 5.31 9.33
C ASN A 57 6.81 5.39 8.14
N LEU A 58 6.28 5.43 6.93
CA LEU A 58 7.08 5.48 5.70
C LEU A 58 6.58 6.59 4.78
N THR A 59 7.50 7.17 4.03
CA THR A 59 7.25 8.14 2.97
C THR A 59 7.94 7.66 1.70
N PHE A 60 7.26 7.81 0.58
CA PHE A 60 7.70 7.41 -0.75
C PHE A 60 7.66 8.63 -1.66
N ALA A 61 8.75 8.87 -2.39
CA ALA A 61 8.85 9.96 -3.34
C ALA A 61 9.48 9.46 -4.65
N ASN A 62 8.83 9.80 -5.77
CA ASN A 62 9.26 9.50 -7.13
C ASN A 62 9.50 8.02 -7.42
N VAL A 63 8.77 7.13 -6.74
CA VAL A 63 8.94 5.67 -6.91
C VAL A 63 8.37 5.27 -8.27
N ASN A 64 9.21 4.73 -9.16
CA ASN A 64 8.75 4.30 -10.48
C ASN A 64 8.12 2.90 -10.44
N SER A 65 6.82 2.87 -10.24
CA SER A 65 5.98 1.68 -10.26
C SER A 65 5.85 0.97 -11.61
N ASP A 66 6.29 1.53 -12.74
CA ASP A 66 6.44 0.73 -13.96
C ASP A 66 7.53 -0.34 -13.79
N LEU A 67 8.48 -0.14 -12.86
CA LEU A 67 9.47 -1.14 -12.46
C LEU A 67 8.90 -2.20 -11.52
N LEU A 68 7.77 -1.95 -10.85
CA LEU A 68 7.03 -2.95 -10.07
C LEU A 68 6.28 -3.96 -10.97
N LEU A 69 6.06 -3.59 -12.24
CA LEU A 69 5.34 -4.44 -13.20
C LEU A 69 6.30 -5.40 -13.93
N PRO A 70 5.84 -6.63 -14.27
CA PRO A 70 6.61 -7.55 -15.12
C PRO A 70 7.06 -6.86 -16.42
N LYS A 71 8.29 -7.16 -16.88
CA LYS A 71 8.99 -6.48 -18.00
C LYS A 71 8.14 -6.25 -19.26
N GLY A 72 7.11 -7.07 -19.52
CA GLY A 72 6.27 -7.01 -20.73
C GLY A 72 5.21 -5.90 -20.78
N THR A 73 4.94 -5.15 -19.70
CA THR A 73 3.89 -4.11 -19.68
C THR A 73 4.43 -2.71 -19.36
N ARG A 74 5.69 -2.42 -19.68
CA ARG A 74 6.35 -1.14 -19.37
C ARG A 74 6.03 -0.09 -20.45
N ASP A 75 5.03 0.75 -20.20
CA ASP A 75 4.81 2.01 -20.95
C ASP A 75 5.33 3.15 -20.07
N GLY A 76 6.64 3.41 -20.11
CA GLY A 76 7.41 4.23 -19.14
C GLY A 76 7.04 5.72 -18.99
N LYS A 77 5.77 6.10 -19.10
CA LYS A 77 5.27 7.48 -19.06
C LYS A 77 4.38 7.80 -17.86
N TYR A 78 3.98 6.82 -17.03
CA TYR A 78 3.00 7.06 -15.97
C TYR A 78 3.26 6.31 -14.66
N GLY A 79 4.48 5.85 -14.39
CA GLY A 79 4.78 5.01 -13.24
C GLY A 79 5.06 5.70 -11.90
N ILE A 80 4.90 7.02 -11.71
CA ILE A 80 5.34 7.63 -10.44
C ILE A 80 4.34 7.38 -9.32
N ILE A 81 4.83 6.95 -8.15
CA ILE A 81 4.11 6.90 -6.87
C ILE A 81 4.75 7.87 -5.89
N ASN A 82 3.91 8.76 -5.33
CA ASN A 82 4.22 9.58 -4.16
C ASN A 82 3.21 9.29 -3.05
N GLY A 83 3.68 9.19 -1.80
CA GLY A 83 2.77 8.94 -0.70
C GLY A 83 3.44 8.81 0.65
N ASN A 84 2.61 8.64 1.68
CA ASN A 84 3.04 8.35 3.03
C ASN A 84 2.10 7.33 3.66
N MET A 85 2.63 6.57 4.60
CA MET A 85 1.89 5.60 5.39
C MET A 85 2.29 5.72 6.85
N ASP A 86 1.31 5.53 7.71
CA ASP A 86 1.48 5.53 9.15
C ASP A 86 0.56 4.46 9.72
N PHE A 87 1.15 3.41 10.26
CA PHE A 87 0.43 2.25 10.79
C PHE A 87 0.96 1.90 12.17
N GLN A 88 0.05 1.50 13.04
CA GLN A 88 0.35 0.97 14.35
C GLN A 88 -0.50 -0.26 14.62
N GLY A 89 0.06 -1.22 15.34
CA GLY A 89 -0.66 -2.44 15.66
C GLY A 89 -0.24 -3.09 16.96
N ILE A 90 -1.10 -4.00 17.41
CA ILE A 90 -0.92 -4.83 18.59
C ILE A 90 -1.24 -6.27 18.23
N GLY A 91 -0.37 -7.18 18.66
CA GLY A 91 -0.42 -8.59 18.35
C GLY A 91 0.44 -8.92 17.12
N LEU A 92 1.34 -9.89 17.28
CA LEU A 92 2.12 -10.52 16.21
C LEU A 92 1.76 -12.01 16.03
N ASP A 93 0.79 -12.51 16.81
CA ASP A 93 0.26 -13.87 16.68
C ASP A 93 -1.02 -13.86 15.82
N PRO A 94 -0.97 -14.33 14.55
CA PRO A 94 -2.12 -14.34 13.67
C PRO A 94 -3.27 -15.20 14.19
N ALA A 95 -2.99 -16.23 15.01
CA ALA A 95 -4.00 -17.10 15.58
C ALA A 95 -4.75 -16.44 16.75
N ALA A 96 -4.10 -15.55 17.49
CA ALA A 96 -4.70 -14.77 18.56
C ALA A 96 -5.39 -13.48 18.08
N GLY A 97 -5.17 -13.12 16.81
CA GLY A 97 -5.70 -11.91 16.19
C GLY A 97 -4.69 -10.76 16.24
N ILE A 98 -4.71 -9.94 15.19
CA ILE A 98 -3.87 -8.76 15.04
C ILE A 98 -4.78 -7.56 14.97
N ARG A 99 -4.51 -6.53 15.78
CA ARG A 99 -5.14 -5.22 15.65
C ARG A 99 -4.19 -4.30 14.91
N LEU A 100 -4.66 -3.74 13.80
CA LEU A 100 -3.90 -2.80 12.99
C LEU A 100 -4.78 -1.59 12.69
N GLU A 101 -4.23 -0.41 12.91
CA GLU A 101 -4.87 0.87 12.66
C GLU A 101 -3.87 1.80 11.99
N GLY A 102 -4.38 2.78 11.26
CA GLY A 102 -3.56 3.79 10.61
C GLY A 102 -4.08 4.17 9.24
N GLN A 103 -3.20 4.72 8.43
CA GLN A 103 -3.56 5.29 7.16
C GLN A 103 -2.41 5.28 6.16
N ALA A 104 -2.76 5.15 4.88
CA ALA A 104 -1.86 5.46 3.79
C ALA A 104 -2.52 6.47 2.84
N TYR A 105 -1.72 7.44 2.39
CA TYR A 105 -2.09 8.44 1.41
C TYR A 105 -1.16 8.34 0.22
N ILE A 106 -1.74 8.16 -0.97
CA ILE A 106 -1.00 8.19 -2.23
C ILE A 106 -1.41 9.47 -2.96
N THR A 107 -0.51 10.45 -2.98
CA THR A 107 -0.73 11.81 -3.50
C THR A 107 -0.43 11.96 -4.98
N GLU A 108 0.28 10.99 -5.55
CA GLU A 108 0.48 10.88 -7.00
C GLU A 108 0.58 9.40 -7.36
N ILE A 109 -0.17 8.99 -8.38
CA ILE A 109 -0.13 7.63 -8.89
C ILE A 109 -0.58 7.59 -10.34
N GLY A 110 0.16 6.83 -11.14
CA GLY A 110 -0.22 6.50 -12.50
C GLY A 110 -1.59 5.85 -12.65
N PRO A 111 -2.38 6.19 -13.68
CA PRO A 111 -3.64 5.49 -14.01
C PRO A 111 -3.49 3.96 -14.09
N LYS A 112 -2.42 3.47 -14.74
CA LYS A 112 -2.14 2.03 -14.91
C LYS A 112 -1.85 1.34 -13.57
N VAL A 113 -1.13 2.05 -12.71
CA VAL A 113 -0.66 1.54 -11.42
C VAL A 113 -1.80 1.54 -10.41
N ALA A 114 -2.62 2.59 -10.44
CA ALA A 114 -3.88 2.63 -9.72
C ALA A 114 -4.83 1.50 -10.17
N ASP A 115 -4.96 1.23 -11.48
CA ASP A 115 -5.75 0.08 -11.98
C ASP A 115 -5.23 -1.25 -11.43
N ASN A 116 -3.91 -1.44 -11.40
CA ASN A 116 -3.29 -2.66 -10.86
C ASN A 116 -3.49 -2.80 -9.34
N LEU A 117 -3.33 -1.71 -8.59
CA LEU A 117 -3.62 -1.69 -7.15
C LEU A 117 -5.08 -2.06 -6.90
N LEU A 118 -6.01 -1.48 -7.65
CA LEU A 118 -7.43 -1.79 -7.58
C LEU A 118 -7.74 -3.26 -7.89
N ARG A 119 -7.08 -3.85 -8.89
CA ARG A 119 -7.18 -5.30 -9.17
C ARG A 119 -6.65 -6.16 -8.03
N SER A 120 -5.61 -5.71 -7.32
CA SER A 120 -5.08 -6.45 -6.17
C SER A 120 -6.03 -6.42 -4.97
N LEU A 121 -6.82 -5.35 -4.84
CA LEU A 121 -7.83 -5.19 -3.80
C LEU A 121 -9.10 -6.01 -4.08
N ASP A 122 -9.43 -6.24 -5.35
CA ASP A 122 -10.50 -7.14 -5.79
C ASP A 122 -10.02 -8.10 -6.89
N PRO A 123 -9.28 -9.16 -6.51
CA PRO A 123 -8.74 -10.12 -7.47
C PRO A 123 -9.83 -10.88 -8.24
N GLN A 124 -11.02 -11.05 -7.64
CA GLN A 124 -12.13 -11.78 -8.24
C GLN A 124 -13.02 -10.89 -9.13
N GLY A 125 -12.84 -9.57 -9.09
CA GLY A 125 -13.61 -8.62 -9.90
C GLY A 125 -15.08 -8.49 -9.50
N VAL A 126 -15.43 -8.90 -8.27
CA VAL A 126 -16.81 -8.95 -7.79
C VAL A 126 -17.28 -7.60 -7.25
N ASP A 127 -16.36 -6.73 -6.86
CA ASP A 127 -16.66 -5.43 -6.28
C ASP A 127 -17.05 -4.42 -7.37
N SER A 128 -18.32 -4.00 -7.34
CA SER A 128 -18.88 -3.06 -8.30
C SER A 128 -18.26 -1.65 -8.19
N SER A 129 -17.86 -1.23 -6.98
CA SER A 129 -17.21 0.06 -6.74
C SER A 129 -15.81 0.10 -7.34
N ILE A 130 -15.03 -0.97 -7.17
CA ILE A 130 -13.70 -1.12 -7.76
C ILE A 130 -13.82 -1.20 -9.29
N ARG A 131 -14.74 -2.01 -9.82
CA ARG A 131 -14.98 -2.10 -11.27
C ARG A 131 -15.36 -0.74 -11.87
N THR A 132 -16.22 0.03 -11.20
CA THR A 132 -16.65 1.36 -11.66
C THR A 132 -15.48 2.35 -11.65
N THR A 133 -14.68 2.34 -10.60
CA THR A 133 -13.48 3.17 -10.45
C THR A 133 -12.47 2.90 -11.57
N ARG A 134 -12.24 1.63 -11.90
CA ARG A 134 -11.38 1.21 -13.00
C ARG A 134 -11.91 1.68 -14.37
N LEU A 135 -13.24 1.65 -14.57
CA LEU A 135 -13.86 2.22 -15.77
C LEU A 135 -13.64 3.75 -15.87
N LEU A 136 -13.70 4.48 -14.76
CA LEU A 136 -13.41 5.92 -14.74
C LEU A 136 -11.96 6.19 -15.15
N ILE A 137 -11.00 5.44 -14.58
CA ILE A 137 -9.58 5.53 -14.95
C ILE A 137 -9.41 5.31 -16.46
N ASN A 138 -10.02 4.26 -17.02
CA ASN A 138 -9.96 3.96 -18.44
C ASN A 138 -10.63 5.02 -19.33
N ARG A 139 -11.52 5.85 -18.79
CA ARG A 139 -12.16 6.99 -19.48
C ARG A 139 -11.38 8.30 -19.35
N GLY A 140 -10.19 8.27 -18.76
CA GLY A 140 -9.29 9.41 -18.64
C GLY A 140 -9.41 10.19 -17.34
N PHE A 141 -10.16 9.69 -16.35
CA PHE A 141 -10.10 10.24 -15.00
C PHE A 141 -8.75 9.90 -14.38
N LYS A 142 -8.04 10.91 -13.87
CA LYS A 142 -6.71 10.72 -13.28
C LYS A 142 -6.84 10.68 -11.76
N PRO A 143 -6.36 9.62 -11.07
CA PRO A 143 -6.28 9.62 -9.62
C PRO A 143 -5.42 10.80 -9.14
N LYS A 144 -5.93 11.59 -8.22
CA LYS A 144 -5.23 12.71 -7.59
C LYS A 144 -4.84 12.39 -6.15
N LEU A 145 -5.68 11.63 -5.44
CA LEU A 145 -5.40 11.17 -4.10
C LEU A 145 -6.06 9.81 -3.92
N MET A 146 -5.33 8.83 -3.43
CA MET A 146 -5.92 7.60 -2.89
C MET A 146 -5.67 7.57 -1.38
N THR A 147 -6.71 7.27 -0.61
CA THR A 147 -6.62 7.16 0.84
C THR A 147 -7.03 5.76 1.26
N PHE A 148 -6.30 5.21 2.22
CA PHE A 148 -6.50 3.87 2.75
C PHE A 148 -6.48 3.98 4.26
N VAL A 149 -7.65 4.05 4.89
CA VAL A 149 -7.74 4.15 6.35
C VAL A 149 -8.01 2.76 6.91
N LEU A 150 -7.18 2.26 7.83
CA LEU A 150 -7.45 1.07 8.61
C LEU A 150 -7.99 1.46 9.98
N ARG A 151 -9.19 0.98 10.30
CA ARG A 151 -9.77 1.11 11.65
C ARG A 151 -10.78 -0.01 11.88
N HIS A 152 -10.90 -0.46 13.13
CA HIS A 152 -11.88 -1.48 13.52
C HIS A 152 -11.84 -2.78 12.68
N GLY A 153 -10.66 -3.18 12.19
CA GLY A 153 -10.48 -4.39 11.39
C GLY A 153 -10.94 -4.27 9.92
N TYR A 154 -11.23 -3.07 9.45
CA TYR A 154 -11.58 -2.80 8.05
C TYR A 154 -10.65 -1.76 7.44
N LEU A 155 -10.32 -1.99 6.17
CA LEU A 155 -9.74 -1.00 5.28
C LEU A 155 -10.86 -0.23 4.57
N TYR A 156 -10.76 1.10 4.58
CA TYR A 156 -11.66 2.03 3.93
C TYR A 156 -10.90 2.72 2.80
N PRO A 157 -11.02 2.23 1.55
CA PRO A 157 -10.36 2.84 0.41
C PRO A 157 -11.22 3.98 -0.17
N GLU A 158 -10.58 5.10 -0.47
CA GLU A 158 -11.23 6.24 -1.14
C GLU A 158 -10.29 6.82 -2.19
N ILE A 159 -10.87 7.31 -3.29
CA ILE A 159 -10.12 7.87 -4.42
C ILE A 159 -10.75 9.19 -4.85
N ILE A 160 -9.93 10.22 -4.96
CA ILE A 160 -10.29 11.51 -5.54
C ILE A 160 -9.69 11.60 -6.93
N PHE A 161 -10.51 11.94 -7.91
CA PHE A 161 -10.14 12.05 -9.32
C PHE A 161 -10.06 13.51 -9.79
N ALA A 162 -9.10 13.77 -10.66
CA ALA A 162 -9.16 14.87 -11.61
C ALA A 162 -9.98 14.42 -12.84
N GLN A 163 -11.10 15.10 -13.08
CA GLN A 163 -12.00 14.81 -14.20
C GLN A 163 -11.47 15.40 -15.51
N PRO A 164 -11.54 14.67 -16.63
CA PRO A 164 -11.20 15.22 -17.95
C PRO A 164 -12.20 16.28 -18.41
N TRP A 165 -11.70 17.29 -19.13
CA TRP A 165 -12.47 18.45 -19.58
C TRP A 165 -13.66 18.11 -20.50
N TYR A 166 -13.59 16.99 -21.23
CA TYR A 166 -14.60 16.56 -22.20
C TYR A 166 -15.75 15.76 -21.57
N PHE A 167 -15.72 15.47 -20.27
CA PHE A 167 -16.73 14.62 -19.63
C PHE A 167 -17.93 15.45 -19.14
N PRO A 168 -19.17 15.16 -19.58
CA PRO A 168 -20.32 16.07 -19.43
C PRO A 168 -20.92 16.11 -18.01
N MET A 169 -20.70 15.09 -17.19
CA MET A 169 -21.24 15.01 -15.82
C MET A 169 -20.13 15.19 -14.79
N ARG A 170 -20.31 16.06 -13.80
CA ARG A 170 -19.34 16.20 -12.71
C ARG A 170 -19.53 15.09 -11.69
N LEU A 171 -18.46 14.38 -11.32
CA LEU A 171 -18.48 13.54 -10.12
C LEU A 171 -18.65 14.44 -8.89
N SER A 172 -19.57 14.10 -8.00
CA SER A 172 -19.80 14.86 -6.76
C SER A 172 -18.51 14.91 -5.94
N GLY A 173 -17.91 16.10 -5.85
CA GLY A 173 -16.62 16.31 -5.19
C GLY A 173 -15.42 15.60 -5.83
N GLY A 174 -15.57 14.98 -7.01
CA GLY A 174 -14.52 14.17 -7.64
C GLY A 174 -14.18 12.88 -6.89
N LYS A 175 -14.96 12.51 -5.87
CA LYS A 175 -14.63 11.46 -4.90
C LYS A 175 -15.41 10.17 -5.19
N VAL A 176 -14.74 9.03 -5.04
CA VAL A 176 -15.33 7.69 -5.10
C VAL A 176 -14.89 6.92 -3.86
N GLU A 177 -15.86 6.49 -3.07
CA GLU A 177 -15.64 5.60 -1.94
C GLU A 177 -15.78 4.15 -2.42
N LEU A 178 -14.84 3.30 -2.03
CA LEU A 178 -14.87 1.87 -2.35
C LEU A 178 -15.51 1.08 -1.21
N ALA A 179 -15.91 -0.16 -1.50
CA ALA A 179 -16.40 -1.02 -0.45
C ALA A 179 -15.30 -1.25 0.60
N ARG A 180 -15.72 -1.34 1.87
CA ARG A 180 -14.82 -1.68 2.97
C ARG A 180 -14.26 -3.09 2.77
N ILE A 181 -12.96 -3.25 2.98
CA ILE A 181 -12.27 -4.53 2.81
C ILE A 181 -11.89 -5.06 4.20
N PRO A 182 -12.36 -6.26 4.59
CA PRO A 182 -11.95 -6.89 5.85
C PRO A 182 -10.43 -7.11 5.92
N LEU A 183 -9.79 -6.77 7.05
CA LEU A 183 -8.34 -6.90 7.21
C LEU A 183 -7.85 -8.36 7.14
N ASP A 184 -8.69 -9.28 7.61
CA ASP A 184 -8.39 -10.72 7.60
C ASP A 184 -8.19 -11.29 6.19
N MET A 185 -8.74 -10.64 5.16
CA MET A 185 -8.47 -10.94 3.76
C MET A 185 -6.96 -10.84 3.45
N PHE A 186 -6.30 -9.79 3.93
CA PHE A 186 -4.87 -9.57 3.72
C PHE A 186 -4.03 -10.52 4.59
N LEU A 187 -4.37 -10.69 5.86
CA LEU A 187 -3.62 -11.53 6.80
C LEU A 187 -3.62 -13.02 6.40
N ARG A 188 -4.73 -13.52 5.84
CA ARG A 188 -4.81 -14.91 5.33
C ARG A 188 -4.01 -15.10 4.05
N SER A 189 -3.98 -14.08 3.18
CA SER A 189 -3.23 -14.15 1.92
C SER A 189 -1.71 -14.23 2.12
N SER A 190 -1.18 -13.61 3.19
CA SER A 190 0.25 -13.67 3.55
C SER A 190 0.66 -14.97 4.25
N GLY A 191 -0.29 -15.73 4.81
CA GLY A 191 -0.02 -17.01 5.49
C GLY A 191 0.04 -18.22 4.54
N GLN A 192 -0.38 -18.08 3.29
CA GLN A 192 -0.25 -19.10 2.26
C GLN A 192 1.03 -18.85 1.46
N GLY A 193 2.16 -19.31 2.00
CA GLY A 193 3.32 -19.61 1.15
C GLY A 193 2.90 -20.59 0.04
N PRO A 194 3.53 -20.55 -1.14
CA PRO A 194 3.15 -21.44 -2.23
C PRO A 194 3.20 -22.88 -1.74
N ALA A 195 2.06 -23.58 -1.80
CA ALA A 195 2.04 -25.02 -1.68
C ALA A 195 2.96 -25.55 -2.79
N ALA A 196 4.11 -26.09 -2.39
CA ALA A 196 4.98 -26.83 -3.28
C ALA A 196 4.11 -27.91 -3.94
N ARG A 197 3.91 -27.78 -5.25
CA ARG A 197 3.45 -28.86 -6.12
C ARG A 197 4.69 -29.51 -6.71
#